data_AF-A0AAV0N4L6-F1
#
_entry.id   AF-A0AAV0N4L6-F1
#
_cell.length_a   1.000
_cell.length_b   1.000
_cell.length_c   1.000
_cell.angle_alpha   90.00
_cell.angle_beta   90.00
_cell.angle_gamma   90.00
#
_symmetry.space_group_name_H-M   'P 1'
#
loop_
_entity.id
_entity.type
_entity.pdbx_description
1 polymer ?
#
loop_
_entity_poly.entity_id
_entity_poly.type
_entity_poly.pdbx_seq_one_letter_code
_entity_poly.pdbx_strand_id
1 'polypeptide(L)'
;MGPSSSTGVLVIKGGDNNNSSTEQTVPESEVENSGGGNSNTTRRGLRQGKTRYRGPCEKTNPIDKCWRCRKDWSNDRRRLAQCALGFGRKTTGGADGRLYVVTDNSDDDFLNPRPGTLRYAVIQREPLWIIFAHDMNIKLNKELIMAGNKTIDGRGANIHIAYGAGITIQFVSNVIIHGIHVHHVVPTSGGLIRTQSDGDGISIFGSTNVWIDHVSMSNCTDGLIDAIQGSTAVTLSNCHFTHHNDAILLGASDSFSGDQFMQITVAYNHFGQGLVQRMPRCRWGFFHVVNNDYTHWRLYAIGGSKHPTIISQGNRFIAPPEKELKQVTKRDYAAETEWRNWIWRSEGDLFMNGAYFIESGNPSLKPRPAKKFMLTPKPAVLATRMTRYAGALECKARQPC
;
A
#
# COMPACT_ATOMS: atom_id res chain seq x y z
N MET A 1 38.12 -28.34 33.64
CA MET A 1 38.23 -29.64 32.97
C MET A 1 37.60 -29.51 31.60
N GLY A 2 38.42 -29.34 30.56
CA GLY A 2 37.96 -29.38 29.17
C GLY A 2 38.28 -30.74 28.54
N PRO A 3 37.67 -31.05 27.40
CA PRO A 3 38.35 -31.69 26.28
C PRO A 3 38.13 -30.84 25.01
N SER A 4 39.17 -30.29 24.39
CA SER A 4 40.08 -30.91 23.40
C SER A 4 39.41 -31.22 22.05
N SER A 5 39.94 -30.54 21.06
CA SER A 5 39.67 -30.49 19.61
C SER A 5 39.80 -31.81 18.84
N SER A 6 39.11 -31.90 17.70
CA SER A 6 39.67 -32.50 16.49
C SER A 6 39.11 -31.83 15.22
N THR A 7 40.00 -31.12 14.54
CA THR A 7 39.91 -30.62 13.16
C THR A 7 39.97 -31.77 12.15
N GLY A 8 39.11 -31.74 11.13
CA GLY A 8 39.22 -32.59 9.94
C GLY A 8 39.07 -31.74 8.67
N VAL A 9 40.20 -31.47 8.02
CA VAL A 9 40.30 -30.86 6.69
C VAL A 9 40.25 -31.99 5.66
N LEU A 10 39.36 -31.90 4.68
CA LEU A 10 39.37 -32.79 3.51
C LEU A 10 39.66 -31.96 2.26
N VAL A 11 40.85 -32.15 1.70
CA VAL A 11 41.29 -31.64 0.39
C VAL A 11 41.87 -32.82 -0.37
N ILE A 12 41.26 -33.27 -1.48
CA ILE A 12 41.96 -33.95 -2.59
C ILE A 12 41.29 -33.62 -3.95
N LYS A 13 42.05 -32.86 -4.75
CA LYS A 13 42.39 -32.94 -6.19
C LYS A 13 41.37 -33.38 -7.27
N GLY A 14 41.12 -32.43 -8.17
CA GLY A 14 41.36 -32.42 -9.63
C GLY A 14 41.54 -33.72 -10.43
N GLY A 15 40.80 -33.78 -11.53
CA GLY A 15 41.00 -34.65 -12.70
C GLY A 15 40.25 -34.09 -13.92
N ASP A 16 40.96 -33.98 -15.04
CA ASP A 16 40.63 -33.24 -16.28
C ASP A 16 39.71 -33.96 -17.30
N ASN A 17 39.21 -33.14 -18.25
CA ASN A 17 38.92 -33.41 -19.68
C ASN A 17 37.65 -34.19 -20.09
N ASN A 18 36.67 -33.53 -20.74
CA ASN A 18 36.60 -33.29 -22.20
C ASN A 18 35.17 -33.01 -22.74
N ASN A 19 35.09 -32.06 -23.69
CA ASN A 19 34.08 -31.84 -24.74
C ASN A 19 32.61 -31.51 -24.32
N SER A 20 31.86 -30.64 -24.98
CA SER A 20 32.00 -30.01 -26.29
C SER A 20 31.29 -28.65 -26.31
N SER A 21 31.85 -27.76 -27.11
CA SER A 21 31.37 -26.44 -27.51
C SER A 21 30.15 -26.52 -28.45
N THR A 22 29.12 -25.75 -28.17
CA THR A 22 28.17 -25.26 -29.18
C THR A 22 28.03 -23.75 -29.04
N GLU A 23 28.70 -23.04 -29.95
CA GLU A 23 28.48 -21.63 -30.24
C GLU A 23 27.06 -21.43 -30.79
N GLN A 24 26.31 -20.50 -30.20
CA GLN A 24 25.26 -19.78 -30.90
C GLN A 24 25.48 -18.29 -30.68
N THR A 25 25.86 -17.65 -31.77
CA THR A 25 26.09 -16.22 -31.96
C THR A 25 24.81 -15.41 -31.74
N VAL A 26 24.90 -14.39 -30.87
CA VAL A 26 23.93 -13.29 -30.71
C VAL A 26 24.57 -12.04 -31.31
N PRO A 27 23.88 -11.23 -32.14
CA PRO A 27 24.47 -10.03 -32.70
C PRO A 27 24.51 -8.88 -31.70
N GLU A 28 25.68 -8.24 -31.60
CA GLU A 28 25.99 -7.02 -30.87
C GLU A 28 25.58 -5.76 -31.65
N SER A 29 25.01 -4.79 -30.93
CA SER A 29 25.01 -3.35 -31.23
C SER A 29 24.57 -2.65 -29.93
N GLU A 30 25.26 -1.74 -29.26
CA GLU A 30 26.50 -1.00 -29.45
C GLU A 30 27.07 -0.70 -28.04
N VAL A 31 28.39 -0.71 -27.92
CA VAL A 31 29.18 -0.25 -26.77
C VAL A 31 29.58 1.19 -27.01
N GLU A 32 29.47 2.06 -26.00
CA GLU A 32 30.31 3.27 -25.77
C GLU A 32 29.82 3.94 -24.45
N ASN A 33 30.62 4.56 -23.59
CA ASN A 33 32.06 4.67 -23.39
C ASN A 33 32.23 5.18 -21.95
N SER A 34 33.31 4.81 -21.28
CA SER A 34 33.69 5.30 -19.97
C SER A 34 34.63 6.49 -20.11
N GLY A 35 34.27 7.64 -19.54
CA GLY A 35 35.08 8.86 -19.52
C GLY A 35 35.13 9.45 -18.11
N GLY A 36 36.30 9.38 -17.48
CA GLY A 36 36.59 10.08 -16.23
C GLY A 36 36.88 11.56 -16.48
N GLY A 37 36.34 12.42 -15.60
CA GLY A 37 36.60 13.86 -15.60
C GLY A 37 35.94 14.54 -14.40
N ASN A 38 36.77 15.10 -13.52
CA ASN A 38 36.37 15.88 -12.34
C ASN A 38 35.60 17.15 -12.75
N SER A 39 34.37 17.35 -12.24
CA SER A 39 33.77 18.69 -12.10
C SER A 39 32.63 18.73 -11.07
N ASN A 40 32.83 19.53 -10.03
CA ASN A 40 31.86 20.27 -9.21
C ASN A 40 30.45 19.68 -9.00
N THR A 41 30.22 19.23 -7.77
CA THR A 41 28.94 18.82 -7.21
C THR A 41 27.92 19.97 -7.17
N THR A 42 27.07 20.07 -8.19
CA THR A 42 25.82 20.85 -8.13
C THR A 42 24.60 19.95 -8.08
N ARG A 43 23.86 20.02 -6.96
CA ARG A 43 22.43 19.72 -6.74
C ARG A 43 21.65 19.08 -7.92
N ARG A 44 21.98 17.84 -8.31
CA ARG A 44 21.20 17.04 -9.28
C ARG A 44 20.93 15.61 -8.80
N GLY A 45 20.79 15.44 -7.48
CA GLY A 45 20.55 14.14 -6.83
C GLY A 45 19.10 13.83 -6.41
N LEU A 46 18.08 14.49 -6.97
CA LEU A 46 16.68 14.29 -6.55
C LEU A 46 15.70 14.15 -7.72
N ARG A 47 15.97 13.22 -8.65
CA ARG A 47 14.96 12.68 -9.59
C ARG A 47 15.37 11.28 -10.04
N GLN A 48 15.31 10.28 -9.16
CA GLN A 48 15.30 8.89 -9.62
C GLN A 48 13.95 8.59 -10.30
N GLY A 49 13.95 8.66 -11.63
CA GLY A 49 13.53 7.48 -12.41
C GLY A 49 12.05 7.22 -12.68
N LYS A 50 11.17 8.22 -12.79
CA LYS A 50 9.98 8.09 -13.66
C LYS A 50 9.91 9.30 -14.59
N THR A 51 10.26 9.08 -15.86
CA THR A 51 9.86 10.01 -16.94
C THR A 51 8.34 10.17 -16.85
N ARG A 52 7.85 11.39 -16.60
CA ARG A 52 6.41 11.67 -16.59
C ARG A 52 5.81 11.13 -17.90
N TYR A 53 4.86 10.20 -17.78
CA TYR A 53 4.15 9.65 -18.93
C TYR A 53 3.46 10.81 -19.68
N ARG A 54 3.83 11.01 -20.94
CA ARG A 54 3.30 12.10 -21.81
C ARG A 54 2.23 11.63 -22.80
N GLY A 55 1.84 10.36 -22.73
CA GLY A 55 0.81 9.80 -23.61
C GLY A 55 -0.60 10.24 -23.21
N PRO A 56 -1.63 9.82 -23.97
CA PRO A 56 -3.02 10.11 -23.64
C PRO A 56 -3.41 9.49 -22.30
N CYS A 57 -4.37 10.09 -21.60
CA CYS A 57 -4.87 9.50 -20.35
C CYS A 57 -5.42 8.09 -20.59
N GLU A 58 -5.05 7.16 -19.72
CA GLU A 58 -5.46 5.76 -19.79
C GLU A 58 -6.21 5.33 -18.52
N LYS A 59 -7.25 4.51 -18.70
CA LYS A 59 -7.99 3.87 -17.60
C LYS A 59 -7.58 2.41 -17.52
N THR A 60 -6.71 2.07 -16.59
CA THR A 60 -6.02 0.76 -16.62
C THR A 60 -6.69 -0.33 -15.80
N ASN A 61 -7.52 0.02 -14.82
CA ASN A 61 -8.23 -0.94 -13.96
C ASN A 61 -9.71 -0.55 -13.77
N PRO A 62 -10.57 -1.44 -13.22
CA PRO A 62 -12.00 -1.18 -13.04
C PRO A 62 -12.36 0.06 -12.21
N ILE A 63 -11.58 0.40 -11.18
CA ILE A 63 -11.83 1.58 -10.32
C ILE A 63 -11.59 2.86 -11.14
N ASP A 64 -10.41 2.98 -11.75
CA ASP A 64 -10.06 4.13 -12.59
C ASP A 64 -11.01 4.29 -13.78
N LYS A 65 -11.49 3.17 -14.36
CA LYS A 65 -12.45 3.20 -15.47
C LYS A 65 -13.73 3.97 -15.15
N CYS A 66 -14.14 4.00 -13.88
CA CYS A 66 -15.40 4.61 -13.44
C CYS A 66 -15.34 6.15 -13.39
N TRP A 67 -14.19 6.74 -13.04
CA TRP A 67 -14.07 8.20 -12.84
C TRP A 67 -12.96 8.86 -13.68
N ARG A 68 -11.87 8.16 -13.97
CA ARG A 68 -10.66 8.71 -14.58
C ARG A 68 -10.83 8.97 -16.08
N CYS A 69 -9.94 9.77 -16.63
CA CYS A 69 -9.85 10.35 -17.97
C CYS A 69 -11.06 11.16 -18.41
N ARG A 70 -11.81 11.69 -17.44
CA ARG A 70 -12.94 12.60 -17.66
C ARG A 70 -12.46 14.03 -17.54
N LYS A 71 -12.66 14.88 -18.55
CA LYS A 71 -12.24 16.30 -18.49
C LYS A 71 -12.99 17.11 -17.43
N ASP A 72 -14.20 16.68 -17.10
CA ASP A 72 -15.13 17.33 -16.18
C ASP A 72 -15.03 16.83 -14.73
N TRP A 73 -14.03 15.99 -14.41
CA TRP A 73 -13.84 15.44 -13.05
C TRP A 73 -13.81 16.52 -11.96
N SER A 74 -13.32 17.72 -12.27
CA SER A 74 -13.24 18.83 -11.33
C SER A 74 -14.60 19.45 -11.01
N ASN A 75 -15.56 19.33 -11.93
CA ASN A 75 -16.94 19.79 -11.77
C ASN A 75 -17.83 18.68 -11.15
N ASP A 76 -17.48 17.42 -11.37
CA ASP A 76 -18.16 16.23 -10.83
C ASP A 76 -17.20 15.39 -9.96
N ARG A 77 -16.62 16.02 -8.93
CA ARG A 77 -15.66 15.37 -8.04
C ARG A 77 -16.25 14.14 -7.35
N ARG A 78 -17.53 14.24 -6.97
CA ARG A 78 -18.24 13.27 -6.13
C ARG A 78 -18.53 11.97 -6.83
N ARG A 79 -18.50 11.94 -8.16
CA ARG A 79 -18.56 10.68 -8.94
C ARG A 79 -17.58 9.62 -8.45
N LEU A 80 -16.41 10.03 -7.96
CA LEU A 80 -15.41 9.12 -7.39
C LEU A 80 -16.04 8.18 -6.34
N ALA A 81 -16.95 8.68 -5.49
CA ALA A 81 -17.60 7.89 -4.43
C ALA A 81 -18.47 6.72 -4.94
N GLN A 82 -18.77 6.66 -6.24
CA GLN A 82 -19.50 5.56 -6.87
C GLN A 82 -18.57 4.47 -7.43
N CYS A 83 -17.25 4.66 -7.32
CA CYS A 83 -16.25 3.84 -8.00
C CYS A 83 -15.52 2.86 -7.07
N ALA A 84 -15.76 2.93 -5.76
CA ALA A 84 -15.19 1.99 -4.79
C ALA A 84 -15.65 0.55 -5.12
N LEU A 85 -14.72 -0.39 -5.10
CA LEU A 85 -14.99 -1.82 -5.27
C LEU A 85 -14.55 -2.61 -4.04
N GLY A 86 -14.91 -3.89 -3.99
CA GLY A 86 -14.49 -4.80 -2.91
C GLY A 86 -15.28 -4.62 -1.62
N PHE A 87 -14.62 -4.86 -0.50
CA PHE A 87 -15.28 -4.78 0.81
C PHE A 87 -15.68 -3.34 1.17
N GLY A 88 -14.92 -2.33 0.72
CA GLY A 88 -15.19 -0.91 0.92
C GLY A 88 -16.17 -0.29 -0.10
N ARG A 89 -16.78 -1.08 -1.00
CA ARG A 89 -17.64 -0.58 -2.11
C ARG A 89 -18.83 0.30 -1.70
N LYS A 90 -19.23 0.29 -0.42
CA LYS A 90 -20.34 1.11 0.11
C LYS A 90 -19.87 2.47 0.66
N THR A 91 -18.58 2.75 0.60
CA THR A 91 -18.00 4.00 1.12
C THR A 91 -18.32 5.15 0.19
N THR A 92 -19.15 6.08 0.65
CA THR A 92 -19.50 7.32 -0.08
C THR A 92 -18.73 8.54 0.42
N GLY A 93 -18.09 8.45 1.59
CA GLY A 93 -17.34 9.53 2.20
C GLY A 93 -18.22 10.74 2.49
N GLY A 94 -17.76 11.92 2.06
CA GLY A 94 -18.50 13.17 2.17
C GLY A 94 -19.38 13.52 0.97
N ALA A 95 -19.79 12.55 0.14
CA ALA A 95 -20.52 12.80 -1.11
C ALA A 95 -21.82 13.60 -0.92
N ASP A 96 -22.54 13.40 0.18
CA ASP A 96 -23.78 14.11 0.50
C ASP A 96 -23.54 15.48 1.16
N GLY A 97 -22.27 15.81 1.42
CA GLY A 97 -21.84 17.04 2.08
C GLY A 97 -21.74 18.24 1.15
N ARG A 98 -21.34 19.39 1.68
CA ARG A 98 -20.85 20.51 0.86
C ARG A 98 -19.36 20.33 0.55
N LEU A 99 -18.88 21.04 -0.47
CA LEU A 99 -17.43 21.18 -0.67
C LEU A 99 -16.85 22.04 0.45
N TYR A 100 -15.71 21.61 0.98
CA TYR A 100 -14.87 22.39 1.88
C TYR A 100 -13.52 22.60 1.22
N VAL A 101 -13.05 23.83 1.12
CA VAL A 101 -11.75 24.15 0.52
C VAL A 101 -10.76 24.47 1.64
N VAL A 102 -9.73 23.66 1.78
CA VAL A 102 -8.57 23.96 2.62
C VAL A 102 -7.76 25.03 1.91
N THR A 103 -7.56 26.15 2.59
CA THR A 103 -6.81 27.33 2.12
C THR A 103 -5.58 27.61 2.98
N ASP A 104 -5.47 26.95 4.14
CA ASP A 104 -4.40 27.14 5.12
C ASP A 104 -3.84 25.77 5.52
N ASN A 105 -2.53 25.60 5.38
CA ASN A 105 -1.80 24.37 5.69
C ASN A 105 -1.25 24.33 7.13
N SER A 106 -1.52 25.35 7.95
CA SER A 106 -1.12 25.39 9.36
C SER A 106 -1.92 24.41 10.22
N ASP A 107 -1.31 24.03 11.34
CA ASP A 107 -1.90 23.16 12.36
C ASP A 107 -1.56 23.63 13.79
N ASP A 108 -1.43 24.96 13.94
CA ASP A 108 -0.79 25.58 15.11
C ASP A 108 -1.59 25.40 16.42
N ASP A 109 -2.92 25.47 16.34
CA ASP A 109 -3.83 25.18 17.45
C ASP A 109 -4.67 23.94 17.10
N PHE A 110 -4.25 22.78 17.62
CA PHE A 110 -4.96 21.52 17.41
C PHE A 110 -6.26 21.40 18.22
N LEU A 111 -6.43 22.23 19.27
CA LEU A 111 -7.60 22.23 20.14
C LEU A 111 -8.73 23.07 19.52
N ASN A 112 -8.37 24.23 18.95
CA ASN A 112 -9.30 25.15 18.30
C ASN A 112 -8.86 25.41 16.85
N PRO A 113 -8.96 24.40 15.97
CA PRO A 113 -8.52 24.56 14.59
C PRO A 113 -9.33 25.65 13.88
N ARG A 114 -8.66 26.46 13.06
CA ARG A 114 -9.29 27.60 12.39
C ARG A 114 -10.02 27.16 11.11
N PRO A 115 -11.17 27.76 10.76
CA PRO A 115 -11.73 27.63 9.42
C PRO A 115 -10.68 27.95 8.34
N GLY A 116 -10.67 27.18 7.26
CA GLY A 116 -9.63 27.18 6.23
C GLY A 116 -8.59 26.06 6.38
N THR A 117 -8.46 25.44 7.56
CA THR A 117 -7.48 24.37 7.82
C THR A 117 -8.04 22.97 7.58
N LEU A 118 -7.16 22.00 7.31
CA LEU A 118 -7.54 20.58 7.20
C LEU A 118 -8.12 20.04 8.52
N ARG A 119 -7.50 20.37 9.67
CA ARG A 119 -7.98 19.90 10.98
C ARG A 119 -9.39 20.37 11.27
N TYR A 120 -9.72 21.63 10.97
CA TYR A 120 -11.08 22.11 11.14
C TYR A 120 -12.05 21.30 10.28
N ALA A 121 -11.72 21.06 9.00
CA ALA A 121 -12.59 20.35 8.08
C ALA A 121 -12.93 18.92 8.55
N VAL A 122 -11.94 18.15 9.00
CA VAL A 122 -12.15 16.72 9.30
C VAL A 122 -12.95 16.47 10.58
N ILE A 123 -12.99 17.42 11.51
CA ILE A 123 -13.73 17.27 12.78
C ILE A 123 -15.18 17.75 12.69
N GLN A 124 -15.59 18.36 11.58
CA GLN A 124 -16.96 18.85 11.42
C GLN A 124 -17.97 17.70 11.51
N ARG A 125 -19.16 17.99 12.07
CA ARG A 125 -20.20 16.97 12.27
C ARG A 125 -20.87 16.58 10.96
N GLU A 126 -21.08 17.56 10.08
CA GLU A 126 -21.70 17.32 8.78
C GLU A 126 -20.78 16.54 7.83
N PRO A 127 -21.34 15.84 6.84
CA PRO A 127 -20.53 15.29 5.76
C PRO A 127 -19.79 16.39 5.01
N LEU A 128 -18.52 16.17 4.67
CA LEU A 128 -17.73 17.14 3.89
C LEU A 128 -16.87 16.47 2.83
N TRP A 129 -16.91 17.03 1.62
CA TRP A 129 -15.97 16.73 0.56
C TRP A 129 -14.85 17.78 0.56
N ILE A 130 -13.71 17.41 1.12
CA ILE A 130 -12.59 18.29 1.43
C ILE A 130 -11.62 18.29 0.25
N ILE A 131 -11.37 19.48 -0.32
CA ILE A 131 -10.42 19.73 -1.40
C ILE A 131 -9.43 20.81 -0.97
N PHE A 132 -8.42 21.07 -1.80
CA PHE A 132 -7.34 22.00 -1.49
C PHE A 132 -7.25 23.09 -2.56
N ALA A 133 -7.03 24.33 -2.13
CA ALA A 133 -6.97 25.50 -3.02
C ALA A 133 -5.72 25.51 -3.91
N HIS A 134 -4.62 24.96 -3.41
CA HIS A 134 -3.32 24.89 -4.08
C HIS A 134 -2.48 23.77 -3.45
N ASP A 135 -1.28 23.54 -3.98
CA ASP A 135 -0.31 22.60 -3.42
C ASP A 135 0.01 22.96 -1.96
N MET A 136 0.08 21.95 -1.09
CA MET A 136 0.29 22.15 0.35
C MET A 136 1.21 21.10 0.93
N ASN A 137 2.11 21.54 1.81
CA ASN A 137 2.83 20.70 2.74
C ASN A 137 2.22 20.93 4.13
N ILE A 138 1.47 19.96 4.63
CA ILE A 138 0.77 20.02 5.91
C ILE A 138 1.59 19.22 6.92
N LYS A 139 2.14 19.92 7.91
CA LYS A 139 2.80 19.31 9.07
C LYS A 139 1.82 19.29 10.22
N LEU A 140 1.33 18.10 10.55
CA LEU A 140 0.39 17.91 11.66
C LEU A 140 1.16 17.92 12.99
N ASN A 141 0.74 18.77 13.93
CA ASN A 141 1.35 18.85 15.26
C ASN A 141 0.90 17.72 16.18
N LYS A 142 -0.31 17.17 15.92
CA LYS A 142 -0.93 16.03 16.62
C LYS A 142 -1.64 15.15 15.60
N GLU A 143 -1.96 13.92 15.95
CA GLU A 143 -2.73 13.04 15.07
C GLU A 143 -4.00 13.73 14.55
N LEU A 144 -4.25 13.59 13.25
CA LEU A 144 -5.44 14.12 12.61
C LEU A 144 -6.58 13.11 12.79
N ILE A 145 -7.25 13.20 13.95
CA ILE A 145 -8.42 12.38 14.26
C ILE A 145 -9.61 12.89 13.46
N MET A 146 -10.19 12.03 12.62
CA MET A 146 -11.27 12.40 11.70
C MET A 146 -12.64 11.97 12.21
N ALA A 147 -13.66 12.80 11.98
CA ALA A 147 -15.06 12.38 12.06
C ALA A 147 -15.46 11.53 10.84
N GLY A 148 -16.60 10.83 10.95
CA GLY A 148 -17.17 10.07 9.83
C GLY A 148 -17.73 10.96 8.71
N ASN A 149 -18.09 10.32 7.59
CA ASN A 149 -18.67 10.96 6.39
C ASN A 149 -17.75 12.04 5.81
N LYS A 150 -16.47 11.72 5.65
CA LYS A 150 -15.46 12.64 5.11
C LYS A 150 -14.83 12.08 3.85
N THR A 151 -14.56 12.97 2.90
CA THR A 151 -13.65 12.68 1.80
C THR A 151 -12.51 13.68 1.84
N ILE A 152 -11.26 13.21 1.93
CA ILE A 152 -10.08 14.01 1.59
C ILE A 152 -9.76 13.71 0.13
N ASP A 153 -9.88 14.72 -0.74
CA ASP A 153 -9.67 14.61 -2.19
C ASP A 153 -8.54 15.55 -2.63
N GLY A 154 -7.34 14.99 -2.81
CA GLY A 154 -6.15 15.72 -3.25
C GLY A 154 -6.15 16.10 -4.73
N ARG A 155 -7.09 15.62 -5.55
CA ARG A 155 -7.05 15.90 -7.00
C ARG A 155 -7.12 17.41 -7.28
N GLY A 156 -6.20 17.89 -8.11
CA GLY A 156 -6.09 19.31 -8.47
C GLY A 156 -5.01 20.06 -7.71
N ALA A 157 -4.38 19.44 -6.72
CA ALA A 157 -3.27 19.99 -5.96
C ALA A 157 -2.28 18.88 -5.55
N ASN A 158 -1.03 19.23 -5.32
CA ASN A 158 -0.04 18.31 -4.77
C ASN A 158 0.00 18.45 -3.25
N ILE A 159 -0.60 17.48 -2.55
CA ILE A 159 -0.83 17.54 -1.10
C ILE A 159 0.06 16.52 -0.39
N HIS A 160 0.91 17.03 0.48
CA HIS A 160 1.80 16.24 1.33
C HIS A 160 1.39 16.40 2.80
N ILE A 161 1.13 15.29 3.49
CA ILE A 161 1.04 15.21 4.95
C ILE A 161 2.32 14.56 5.45
N ALA A 162 3.17 15.35 6.12
CA ALA A 162 4.54 14.93 6.38
C ALA A 162 5.24 15.65 7.54
N TYR A 163 6.31 15.03 8.04
CA TYR A 163 7.22 15.57 9.06
C TYR A 163 6.56 15.92 10.40
N GLY A 164 5.38 15.34 10.64
CA GLY A 164 4.56 15.51 11.83
C GLY A 164 3.77 14.23 12.09
N ALA A 165 2.63 14.34 12.75
CA ALA A 165 1.77 13.20 13.05
C ALA A 165 1.04 12.64 11.81
N GLY A 166 0.45 11.45 11.97
CA GLY A 166 -0.35 10.76 10.96
C GLY A 166 -1.85 11.07 11.01
N ILE A 167 -2.59 10.33 10.19
CA ILE A 167 -4.06 10.42 10.10
C ILE A 167 -4.68 9.27 10.91
N THR A 168 -5.72 9.56 11.70
CA THR A 168 -6.40 8.55 12.51
C THR A 168 -7.89 8.53 12.20
N ILE A 169 -8.37 7.38 11.70
CA ILE A 169 -9.79 7.08 11.46
C ILE A 169 -10.23 6.14 12.59
N GLN A 170 -10.78 6.69 13.66
CA GLN A 170 -11.06 5.94 14.88
C GLN A 170 -12.55 5.98 15.24
N PHE A 171 -13.14 4.79 15.40
CA PHE A 171 -14.54 4.57 15.79
C PHE A 171 -15.55 5.35 14.94
N VAL A 172 -15.26 5.51 13.65
CA VAL A 172 -16.11 6.21 12.70
C VAL A 172 -16.42 5.32 11.50
N SER A 173 -17.29 5.82 10.64
CA SER A 173 -17.57 5.14 9.38
C SER A 173 -17.61 6.12 8.22
N ASN A 174 -17.52 5.55 7.01
CA ASN A 174 -17.73 6.25 5.76
C ASN A 174 -16.67 7.33 5.49
N VAL A 175 -15.41 6.91 5.30
CA VAL A 175 -14.28 7.81 5.05
C VAL A 175 -13.56 7.43 3.75
N ILE A 176 -13.32 8.43 2.89
CA ILE A 176 -12.48 8.31 1.70
C ILE A 176 -11.23 9.17 1.89
N ILE A 177 -10.05 8.59 1.67
CA ILE A 177 -8.79 9.33 1.53
C ILE A 177 -8.25 9.05 0.13
N HIS A 178 -8.17 10.08 -0.70
CA HIS A 178 -7.85 9.94 -2.10
C HIS A 178 -6.82 10.97 -2.60
N GLY A 179 -5.80 10.49 -3.31
CA GLY A 179 -4.94 11.36 -4.12
C GLY A 179 -3.95 12.22 -3.34
N ILE A 180 -3.46 11.76 -2.18
CA ILE A 180 -2.51 12.51 -1.33
C ILE A 180 -1.20 11.74 -1.11
N HIS A 181 -0.15 12.48 -0.75
CA HIS A 181 1.12 11.94 -0.29
C HIS A 181 1.15 11.94 1.24
N VAL A 182 1.54 10.81 1.85
CA VAL A 182 1.73 10.68 3.31
C VAL A 182 3.09 10.06 3.58
N HIS A 183 4.01 10.82 4.19
CA HIS A 183 5.38 10.33 4.37
C HIS A 183 6.13 11.03 5.49
N HIS A 184 7.22 10.42 6.00
CA HIS A 184 8.00 11.03 7.08
C HIS A 184 7.13 11.37 8.30
N VAL A 185 6.12 10.54 8.57
CA VAL A 185 5.31 10.66 9.77
C VAL A 185 6.15 10.22 10.96
N VAL A 186 6.09 11.01 12.02
CA VAL A 186 6.86 10.83 13.25
C VAL A 186 5.93 10.68 14.45
N PRO A 187 6.34 9.95 15.50
CA PRO A 187 5.64 9.94 16.77
C PRO A 187 5.48 11.36 17.30
N THR A 188 4.27 11.68 17.76
CA THR A 188 3.98 12.92 18.45
C THR A 188 3.38 12.59 19.81
N SER A 189 3.59 13.48 20.78
CA SER A 189 2.84 13.37 22.04
C SER A 189 1.36 13.43 21.71
N GLY A 190 0.55 12.66 22.40
CA GLY A 190 -0.87 12.56 22.14
C GLY A 190 -1.60 13.89 22.40
N GLY A 191 -2.85 13.94 21.93
CA GLY A 191 -3.78 15.04 22.19
C GLY A 191 -4.55 14.83 23.50
N LEU A 192 -5.78 15.36 23.55
CA LEU A 192 -6.65 15.27 24.74
C LEU A 192 -7.01 13.84 25.18
N ILE A 193 -7.03 12.88 24.24
CA ILE A 193 -7.63 11.54 24.43
C ILE A 193 -6.58 10.41 24.34
N ARG A 194 -5.35 10.71 23.89
CA ARG A 194 -4.30 9.72 23.65
C ARG A 194 -2.99 10.12 24.30
N THR A 195 -2.14 9.14 24.61
CA THR A 195 -0.84 9.34 25.26
C THR A 195 0.25 9.69 24.26
N GLN A 196 0.51 8.82 23.29
CA GLN A 196 1.53 8.99 22.24
C GLN A 196 1.08 8.24 20.98
N SER A 197 1.35 8.84 19.81
CA SER A 197 1.14 8.17 18.54
C SER A 197 2.36 7.35 18.16
N ASP A 198 2.18 6.16 17.60
CA ASP A 198 3.29 5.27 17.20
C ASP A 198 4.05 5.79 15.97
N GLY A 199 3.44 6.69 15.20
CA GLY A 199 4.03 7.28 14.01
C GLY A 199 3.63 6.58 12.70
N ASP A 200 2.45 5.95 12.70
CA ASP A 200 1.80 5.41 11.51
C ASP A 200 1.38 6.51 10.53
N GLY A 201 1.45 6.23 9.24
CA GLY A 201 0.91 7.11 8.21
C GLY A 201 -0.61 7.31 8.32
N ILE A 202 -1.35 6.20 8.25
CA ILE A 202 -2.82 6.16 8.36
C ILE A 202 -3.21 5.00 9.29
N SER A 203 -3.80 5.31 10.45
CA SER A 203 -4.34 4.30 11.37
C SER A 203 -5.87 4.25 11.28
N ILE A 204 -6.42 3.05 11.07
CA ILE A 204 -7.84 2.73 10.99
C ILE A 204 -8.19 1.86 12.19
N PHE A 205 -8.93 2.41 13.14
CA PHE A 205 -9.20 1.79 14.43
C PHE A 205 -10.71 1.62 14.63
N GLY A 206 -11.19 0.38 14.76
CA GLY A 206 -12.62 0.08 14.97
C GLY A 206 -13.57 0.80 14.02
N SER A 207 -13.16 0.99 12.76
CA SER A 207 -13.89 1.80 11.78
C SER A 207 -14.42 0.96 10.62
N THR A 208 -15.49 1.44 9.98
CA THR A 208 -16.17 0.69 8.90
C THR A 208 -16.45 1.51 7.66
N ASN A 209 -16.45 0.87 6.49
CA ASN A 209 -16.62 1.55 5.20
C ASN A 209 -15.54 2.64 5.02
N VAL A 210 -14.30 2.19 4.82
CA VAL A 210 -13.14 3.05 4.59
C VAL A 210 -12.53 2.71 3.24
N TRP A 211 -12.23 3.74 2.45
CA TRP A 211 -11.58 3.59 1.16
C TRP A 211 -10.35 4.49 1.08
N ILE A 212 -9.18 3.87 1.01
CA ILE A 212 -7.90 4.53 0.80
C ILE A 212 -7.50 4.27 -0.65
N ASP A 213 -7.44 5.32 -1.46
CA ASP A 213 -7.27 5.20 -2.91
C ASP A 213 -6.24 6.18 -3.45
N HIS A 214 -5.38 5.75 -4.38
CA HIS A 214 -4.40 6.67 -5.00
C HIS A 214 -3.57 7.46 -3.96
N VAL A 215 -3.17 6.85 -2.85
CA VAL A 215 -2.22 7.48 -1.92
C VAL A 215 -0.79 7.03 -2.22
N SER A 216 0.16 7.94 -2.06
CA SER A 216 1.59 7.66 -2.17
C SER A 216 2.22 7.72 -0.79
N MET A 217 2.76 6.59 -0.30
CA MET A 217 3.24 6.48 1.08
C MET A 217 4.68 5.94 1.18
N SER A 218 5.45 6.51 2.12
CA SER A 218 6.83 6.10 2.40
C SER A 218 7.36 6.63 3.73
N ASN A 219 8.44 6.05 4.26
CA ASN A 219 9.24 6.61 5.35
C ASN A 219 8.44 7.07 6.58
N CYS A 220 7.34 6.41 6.96
CA CYS A 220 6.73 6.63 8.28
C CYS A 220 7.60 5.95 9.36
N THR A 221 7.39 6.29 10.63
CA THR A 221 8.22 5.76 11.72
C THR A 221 7.83 4.34 12.11
N ASP A 222 6.52 4.07 12.22
CA ASP A 222 6.02 2.72 12.50
C ASP A 222 5.44 2.07 11.24
N GLY A 223 4.11 2.02 11.04
CA GLY A 223 3.48 1.49 9.84
C GLY A 223 3.17 2.55 8.76
N LEU A 224 2.93 2.14 7.50
CA LEU A 224 2.27 3.04 6.53
C LEU A 224 0.76 3.04 6.76
N ILE A 225 0.14 1.86 6.76
CA ILE A 225 -1.30 1.70 7.01
C ILE A 225 -1.55 0.59 8.01
N ASP A 226 -2.24 0.95 9.10
CA ASP A 226 -2.67 0.01 10.12
C ASP A 226 -4.20 -0.03 10.17
N ALA A 227 -4.78 -1.24 10.07
CA ALA A 227 -6.22 -1.44 10.24
C ALA A 227 -6.45 -2.50 11.32
N ILE A 228 -7.02 -2.08 12.46
CA ILE A 228 -7.06 -2.89 13.68
C ILE A 228 -8.41 -2.76 14.40
N GLN A 229 -8.59 -3.55 15.46
CA GLN A 229 -9.65 -3.37 16.45
C GLN A 229 -11.05 -3.53 15.86
N GLY A 230 -11.23 -4.54 15.02
CA GLY A 230 -12.50 -4.88 14.39
C GLY A 230 -12.81 -4.02 13.15
N SER A 231 -11.84 -3.24 12.65
CA SER A 231 -12.03 -2.49 11.40
C SER A 231 -12.41 -3.43 10.26
N THR A 232 -13.44 -3.08 9.50
CA THR A 232 -13.97 -3.96 8.44
C THR A 232 -14.63 -3.15 7.33
N ALA A 233 -14.95 -3.80 6.20
CA ALA A 233 -15.41 -3.11 4.99
C ALA A 233 -14.39 -2.05 4.52
N VAL A 234 -13.12 -2.45 4.42
CA VAL A 234 -12.01 -1.58 3.99
C VAL A 234 -11.54 -1.96 2.59
N THR A 235 -11.18 -0.97 1.77
CA THR A 235 -10.48 -1.19 0.50
C THR A 235 -9.28 -0.26 0.41
N LEU A 236 -8.12 -0.87 0.12
CA LEU A 236 -6.87 -0.19 -0.17
C LEU A 236 -6.58 -0.38 -1.66
N SER A 237 -6.70 0.67 -2.46
CA SER A 237 -6.57 0.55 -3.91
C SER A 237 -5.72 1.60 -4.58
N ASN A 238 -5.11 1.25 -5.71
CA ASN A 238 -4.33 2.18 -6.53
C ASN A 238 -3.22 2.92 -5.75
N CYS A 239 -2.76 2.41 -4.61
CA CYS A 239 -1.78 3.07 -3.77
C CYS A 239 -0.35 2.71 -4.20
N HIS A 240 0.60 3.62 -3.94
CA HIS A 240 2.02 3.41 -4.22
C HIS A 240 2.83 3.45 -2.93
N PHE A 241 3.38 2.30 -2.55
CA PHE A 241 4.15 2.12 -1.33
C PHE A 241 5.63 1.94 -1.64
N THR A 242 6.51 2.66 -0.95
CA THR A 242 7.98 2.54 -1.11
C THR A 242 8.72 2.87 0.18
N HIS A 243 10.01 2.51 0.25
CA HIS A 243 10.96 2.95 1.28
C HIS A 243 10.40 2.85 2.71
N HIS A 244 10.11 1.63 3.15
CA HIS A 244 9.54 1.41 4.47
C HIS A 244 9.66 -0.05 4.90
N ASN A 245 9.78 -0.29 6.22
CA ASN A 245 9.91 -1.64 6.73
C ASN A 245 8.56 -2.35 6.84
N ASP A 246 7.67 -1.80 7.66
CA ASP A 246 6.41 -2.42 8.07
C ASP A 246 5.23 -1.78 7.31
N ALA A 247 5.02 -2.17 6.04
CA ALA A 247 4.12 -1.43 5.15
C ALA A 247 2.66 -1.39 5.60
N ILE A 248 2.00 -2.54 5.72
CA ILE A 248 0.55 -2.63 5.98
C ILE A 248 0.27 -3.72 7.02
N LEU A 249 -0.28 -3.33 8.17
CA LEU A 249 -0.73 -4.25 9.22
C LEU A 249 -2.25 -4.33 9.29
N LEU A 250 -2.80 -5.54 9.13
CA LEU A 250 -4.23 -5.79 9.19
C LEU A 250 -4.54 -6.76 10.34
N GLY A 251 -4.94 -6.18 11.47
CA GLY A 251 -5.07 -6.84 12.77
C GLY A 251 -3.75 -6.85 13.55
N ALA A 252 -3.70 -6.17 14.70
CA ALA A 252 -2.46 -5.93 15.45
C ALA A 252 -2.12 -7.01 16.49
N SER A 253 -3.13 -7.65 17.08
CA SER A 253 -2.94 -8.50 18.26
C SER A 253 -3.33 -9.95 18.01
N ASP A 254 -2.48 -10.85 18.49
CA ASP A 254 -2.72 -12.28 18.53
C ASP A 254 -3.76 -12.71 19.60
N SER A 255 -4.21 -11.78 20.45
CA SER A 255 -5.21 -12.02 21.50
C SER A 255 -6.55 -11.32 21.25
N PHE A 256 -6.67 -10.53 20.18
CA PHE A 256 -7.90 -9.78 19.88
C PHE A 256 -8.74 -10.48 18.82
N SER A 257 -9.57 -11.43 19.24
CA SER A 257 -10.46 -12.20 18.36
C SER A 257 -11.55 -11.36 17.68
N GLY A 258 -11.77 -10.10 18.10
CA GLY A 258 -12.68 -9.17 17.44
C GLY A 258 -12.31 -8.91 15.97
N ASP A 259 -11.04 -9.10 15.58
CA ASP A 259 -10.56 -8.97 14.20
C ASP A 259 -11.02 -10.12 13.29
N GLN A 260 -11.67 -11.18 13.80
CA GLN A 260 -12.20 -12.28 12.96
C GLN A 260 -13.26 -11.81 11.95
N PHE A 261 -13.90 -10.67 12.20
CA PHE A 261 -14.91 -10.08 11.32
C PHE A 261 -14.31 -9.09 10.30
N MET A 262 -12.99 -8.85 10.36
CA MET A 262 -12.28 -8.00 9.44
C MET A 262 -12.40 -8.55 8.01
N GLN A 263 -12.79 -7.69 7.08
CA GLN A 263 -12.88 -7.99 5.65
C GLN A 263 -12.27 -6.83 4.88
N ILE A 264 -11.10 -7.08 4.26
CA ILE A 264 -10.31 -6.03 3.61
C ILE A 264 -9.89 -6.46 2.21
N THR A 265 -10.07 -5.55 1.25
CA THR A 265 -9.59 -5.70 -0.12
C THR A 265 -8.30 -4.90 -0.29
N VAL A 266 -7.25 -5.54 -0.81
CA VAL A 266 -5.99 -4.90 -1.23
C VAL A 266 -5.86 -5.11 -2.73
N ALA A 267 -6.11 -4.06 -3.51
CA ALA A 267 -6.23 -4.19 -4.97
C ALA A 267 -5.50 -3.12 -5.78
N TYR A 268 -4.88 -3.49 -6.89
CA TYR A 268 -4.28 -2.52 -7.83
C TYR A 268 -3.19 -1.62 -7.21
N ASN A 269 -2.58 -2.04 -6.10
CA ASN A 269 -1.48 -1.31 -5.49
C ASN A 269 -0.15 -1.67 -6.14
N HIS A 270 0.77 -0.71 -6.16
CA HIS A 270 2.17 -0.97 -6.50
C HIS A 270 3.01 -0.98 -5.23
N PHE A 271 3.63 -2.13 -4.96
CA PHE A 271 4.58 -2.33 -3.87
C PHE A 271 5.99 -2.25 -4.43
N GLY A 272 6.61 -1.08 -4.22
CA GLY A 272 7.81 -0.65 -4.92
C GLY A 272 9.08 -0.68 -4.08
N GLN A 273 10.11 -0.04 -4.63
CA GLN A 273 11.47 -0.02 -4.12
C GLN A 273 11.55 0.31 -2.62
N GLY A 274 12.45 -0.39 -1.92
CA GLY A 274 12.78 -0.10 -0.53
C GLY A 274 11.77 -0.61 0.49
N LEU A 275 10.72 -1.34 0.06
CA LEU A 275 9.86 -2.07 0.99
C LEU A 275 10.56 -3.33 1.54
N VAL A 276 10.36 -3.62 2.81
CA VAL A 276 10.91 -4.82 3.46
C VAL A 276 9.87 -5.92 3.57
N GLN A 277 8.73 -5.62 4.21
CA GLN A 277 7.71 -6.62 4.56
C GLN A 277 6.29 -6.04 4.73
N ARG A 278 5.35 -6.92 5.10
CA ARG A 278 3.95 -6.61 5.45
C ARG A 278 3.14 -5.99 4.31
N MET A 279 3.03 -6.68 3.19
CA MET A 279 2.29 -6.21 2.01
C MET A 279 1.16 -7.19 1.60
N PRO A 280 0.12 -7.42 2.43
CA PRO A 280 -0.04 -7.04 3.83
C PRO A 280 0.51 -8.09 4.82
N ARG A 281 0.57 -7.74 6.11
CA ARG A 281 0.63 -8.70 7.22
C ARG A 281 -0.72 -8.78 7.93
N CYS A 282 -1.31 -9.97 7.97
CA CYS A 282 -2.69 -10.17 8.37
C CYS A 282 -2.86 -11.00 9.65
N ARG A 283 -3.94 -10.77 10.38
CA ARG A 283 -4.41 -11.63 11.47
C ARG A 283 -5.92 -11.83 11.43
N TRP A 284 -6.37 -13.00 11.88
CA TRP A 284 -7.79 -13.37 12.09
C TRP A 284 -8.69 -13.37 10.85
N GLY A 285 -8.98 -12.19 10.29
CA GLY A 285 -10.06 -11.97 9.33
C GLY A 285 -9.82 -12.49 7.92
N PHE A 286 -10.53 -11.88 6.98
CA PHE A 286 -10.52 -12.24 5.57
C PHE A 286 -9.91 -11.14 4.70
N PHE A 287 -8.95 -11.54 3.87
CA PHE A 287 -8.16 -10.62 3.06
C PHE A 287 -8.16 -11.04 1.61
N HIS A 288 -8.69 -10.17 0.75
CA HIS A 288 -8.66 -10.36 -0.70
C HIS A 288 -7.54 -9.51 -1.29
N VAL A 289 -6.46 -10.17 -1.69
CA VAL A 289 -5.25 -9.53 -2.25
C VAL A 289 -5.25 -9.77 -3.75
N VAL A 290 -5.59 -8.76 -4.55
CA VAL A 290 -5.92 -8.98 -5.96
C VAL A 290 -5.28 -7.98 -6.90
N ASN A 291 -4.65 -8.47 -7.97
CA ASN A 291 -4.11 -7.65 -9.06
C ASN A 291 -3.16 -6.51 -8.61
N ASN A 292 -2.38 -6.74 -7.56
CA ASN A 292 -1.29 -5.86 -7.14
C ASN A 292 0.00 -6.24 -7.88
N ASP A 293 0.93 -5.28 -7.99
CA ASP A 293 2.25 -5.49 -8.59
C ASP A 293 3.34 -5.32 -7.52
N TYR A 294 3.99 -6.42 -7.17
CA TYR A 294 5.06 -6.51 -6.18
C TYR A 294 6.39 -6.57 -6.92
N THR A 295 7.08 -5.43 -6.96
CA THR A 295 8.36 -5.34 -7.65
C THR A 295 9.55 -5.48 -6.69
N HIS A 296 9.32 -5.26 -5.39
CA HIS A 296 10.37 -5.33 -4.37
C HIS A 296 9.81 -5.80 -3.02
N TRP A 297 10.61 -6.57 -2.30
CA TRP A 297 10.55 -6.80 -0.85
C TRP A 297 11.96 -7.11 -0.35
N ARG A 298 12.20 -7.11 0.96
CA ARG A 298 13.50 -7.47 1.54
C ARG A 298 13.42 -8.54 2.62
N LEU A 299 12.22 -9.03 2.92
CA LEU A 299 12.02 -10.18 3.79
C LEU A 299 10.92 -11.12 3.26
N TYR A 300 9.69 -10.62 3.11
CA TYR A 300 8.57 -11.31 2.48
C TYR A 300 7.56 -10.29 1.93
N ALA A 301 6.64 -10.71 1.07
CA ALA A 301 5.57 -9.85 0.60
C ALA A 301 4.32 -9.99 1.48
N ILE A 302 3.70 -11.17 1.50
CA ILE A 302 2.44 -11.42 2.19
C ILE A 302 2.70 -12.24 3.46
N GLY A 303 2.19 -11.82 4.61
CA GLY A 303 2.42 -12.54 5.85
C GLY A 303 1.23 -12.56 6.80
N GLY A 304 1.39 -13.23 7.93
CA GLY A 304 0.37 -13.24 8.96
C GLY A 304 0.60 -14.23 10.11
N SER A 305 -0.21 -14.05 11.15
CA SER A 305 -0.31 -14.92 12.33
C SER A 305 -1.78 -15.03 12.76
N LYS A 306 -2.15 -16.02 13.60
CA LYS A 306 -3.55 -16.28 14.02
C LYS A 306 -4.53 -16.46 12.86
N HIS A 307 -4.22 -17.45 12.01
CA HIS A 307 -5.16 -18.04 11.04
C HIS A 307 -5.97 -17.08 10.14
N PRO A 308 -5.36 -16.01 9.58
CA PRO A 308 -6.07 -15.18 8.61
C PRO A 308 -6.40 -16.00 7.37
N THR A 309 -7.54 -15.70 6.74
CA THR A 309 -7.84 -16.20 5.40
C THR A 309 -7.30 -15.22 4.37
N ILE A 310 -6.32 -15.65 3.57
CA ILE A 310 -5.69 -14.82 2.54
C ILE A 310 -5.95 -15.44 1.17
N ILE A 311 -6.66 -14.71 0.32
CA ILE A 311 -6.94 -15.10 -1.05
C ILE A 311 -6.16 -14.17 -1.98
N SER A 312 -5.02 -14.65 -2.48
CA SER A 312 -4.16 -13.98 -3.45
C SER A 312 -4.61 -14.35 -4.87
N GLN A 313 -4.96 -13.37 -5.70
CA GLN A 313 -5.42 -13.63 -7.07
C GLN A 313 -4.89 -12.63 -8.10
N GLY A 314 -4.34 -13.13 -9.21
CA GLY A 314 -3.91 -12.30 -10.33
C GLY A 314 -2.85 -11.25 -9.98
N ASN A 315 -2.11 -11.41 -8.89
CA ASN A 315 -0.99 -10.55 -8.50
C ASN A 315 0.26 -10.93 -9.30
N ARG A 316 1.19 -9.98 -9.42
CA ARG A 316 2.51 -10.22 -10.01
C ARG A 316 3.59 -10.02 -8.95
N PHE A 317 4.50 -10.98 -8.82
CA PHE A 317 5.58 -10.97 -7.85
C PHE A 317 6.92 -11.12 -8.57
N ILE A 318 7.82 -10.14 -8.42
CA ILE A 318 9.22 -10.26 -8.83
C ILE A 318 10.06 -10.45 -7.57
N ALA A 319 10.62 -11.65 -7.38
CA ALA A 319 11.48 -11.86 -6.23
C ALA A 319 12.77 -11.03 -6.30
N PRO A 320 13.31 -10.61 -5.16
CA PRO A 320 14.67 -10.08 -5.05
C PRO A 320 15.70 -11.08 -5.59
N PRO A 321 16.92 -10.65 -5.98
CA PRO A 321 17.95 -11.55 -6.49
C PRO A 321 18.37 -12.62 -5.48
N GLU A 322 18.33 -12.33 -4.18
CA GLU A 322 18.73 -13.21 -3.08
C GLU A 322 17.89 -14.50 -3.06
N LYS A 323 18.56 -15.65 -2.84
CA LYS A 323 17.92 -16.98 -2.91
C LYS A 323 16.98 -17.25 -1.73
N GLU A 324 17.25 -16.59 -0.60
CA GLU A 324 16.52 -16.73 0.65
C GLU A 324 15.20 -15.94 0.65
N LEU A 325 15.04 -15.02 -0.31
CA LEU A 325 13.91 -14.09 -0.39
C LEU A 325 12.91 -14.45 -1.50
N LYS A 326 12.98 -15.67 -2.04
CA LYS A 326 12.09 -16.13 -3.12
C LYS A 326 10.66 -16.41 -2.65
N GLN A 327 10.50 -16.80 -1.39
CA GLN A 327 9.19 -17.09 -0.85
C GLN A 327 8.39 -15.79 -0.63
N VAL A 328 7.25 -15.67 -1.31
CA VAL A 328 6.32 -14.54 -1.18
C VAL A 328 5.69 -14.49 0.22
N THR A 329 5.52 -15.65 0.84
CA THR A 329 4.67 -15.85 2.03
C THR A 329 5.46 -16.05 3.32
N LYS A 330 5.02 -15.47 4.43
CA LYS A 330 5.59 -15.70 5.76
C LYS A 330 4.51 -15.96 6.82
N ARG A 331 4.53 -17.14 7.44
CA ARG A 331 3.70 -17.45 8.61
C ARG A 331 4.52 -17.17 9.87
N ASP A 332 4.13 -16.17 10.63
CA ASP A 332 4.80 -15.81 11.86
C ASP A 332 4.17 -16.52 13.05
N TYR A 333 5.01 -16.89 14.03
CA TYR A 333 4.62 -17.39 15.35
C TYR A 333 3.71 -18.63 15.36
N ALA A 334 3.71 -19.42 14.28
CA ALA A 334 2.96 -20.66 14.18
C ALA A 334 3.83 -21.78 13.63
N ALA A 335 3.74 -22.96 14.24
CA ALA A 335 4.36 -24.17 13.70
C ALA A 335 3.64 -24.62 12.44
N GLU A 336 4.32 -25.40 11.60
CA GLU A 336 3.74 -25.90 10.36
C GLU A 336 2.50 -26.78 10.57
N THR A 337 2.46 -27.55 11.65
CA THR A 337 1.28 -28.33 12.06
C THR A 337 0.05 -27.47 12.33
N GLU A 338 0.25 -26.22 12.72
CA GLU A 338 -0.82 -25.24 12.94
C GLU A 338 -1.19 -24.54 11.63
N TRP A 339 -0.23 -23.86 11.00
CA TRP A 339 -0.53 -22.97 9.88
C TRP A 339 -0.93 -23.70 8.61
N ARG A 340 -0.59 -24.98 8.45
CA ARG A 340 -1.06 -25.81 7.31
C ARG A 340 -2.59 -25.86 7.21
N ASN A 341 -3.31 -25.58 8.30
CA ASN A 341 -4.77 -25.53 8.32
C ASN A 341 -5.34 -24.14 7.93
N TRP A 342 -4.51 -23.10 7.86
CA TRP A 342 -4.94 -21.74 7.52
C TRP A 342 -5.19 -21.62 6.01
N ILE A 343 -6.25 -20.94 5.60
CA ILE A 343 -6.65 -20.84 4.19
C ILE A 343 -5.85 -19.73 3.50
N TRP A 344 -4.71 -20.10 2.91
CA TRP A 344 -3.88 -19.20 2.10
C TRP A 344 -3.81 -19.74 0.69
N ARG A 345 -4.37 -19.01 -0.27
CA ARG A 345 -4.51 -19.45 -1.66
C ARG A 345 -3.88 -18.47 -2.62
N SER A 346 -3.33 -19.00 -3.71
CA SER A 346 -2.74 -18.27 -4.82
C SER A 346 -3.40 -18.74 -6.12
N GLU A 347 -4.24 -17.91 -6.72
CA GLU A 347 -5.00 -18.25 -7.92
C GLU A 347 -4.67 -17.30 -9.08
N GLY A 348 -3.99 -17.82 -10.12
CA GLY A 348 -3.64 -17.04 -11.31
C GLY A 348 -2.59 -15.94 -11.10
N ASP A 349 -1.81 -16.04 -10.01
CA ASP A 349 -0.65 -15.19 -9.74
C ASP A 349 0.51 -15.46 -10.71
N LEU A 350 1.29 -14.43 -11.02
CA LEU A 350 2.50 -14.52 -11.84
C LEU A 350 3.73 -14.38 -10.95
N PHE A 351 4.59 -15.39 -10.97
CA PHE A 351 5.84 -15.40 -10.23
C PHE A 351 7.04 -15.23 -11.17
N MET A 352 7.93 -14.29 -10.84
CA MET A 352 9.11 -13.95 -11.60
C MET A 352 10.36 -14.01 -10.72
N ASN A 353 11.51 -14.24 -11.35
CA ASN A 353 12.81 -14.34 -10.68
C ASN A 353 12.85 -15.40 -9.56
N GLY A 354 12.13 -16.52 -9.76
CA GLY A 354 12.07 -17.62 -8.81
C GLY A 354 11.10 -17.40 -7.63
N ALA A 355 10.28 -16.34 -7.65
CA ALA A 355 9.25 -16.15 -6.64
C ALA A 355 8.34 -17.39 -6.54
N TYR A 356 7.82 -17.68 -5.34
CA TYR A 356 6.80 -18.71 -5.17
C TYR A 356 5.92 -18.45 -3.94
N PHE A 357 4.71 -19.00 -3.98
CA PHE A 357 3.73 -18.94 -2.89
C PHE A 357 3.52 -20.34 -2.34
N ILE A 358 3.71 -20.53 -1.03
CA ILE A 358 3.32 -21.79 -0.37
C ILE A 358 1.85 -21.64 0.01
N GLU A 359 0.97 -22.47 -0.53
CA GLU A 359 -0.46 -22.50 -0.18
C GLU A 359 -0.73 -23.36 1.06
N SER A 360 -1.90 -23.16 1.69
CA SER A 360 -2.33 -23.95 2.84
C SER A 360 -3.85 -23.97 3.00
N GLY A 361 -4.33 -24.85 3.88
CA GLY A 361 -5.75 -25.06 4.17
C GLY A 361 -6.41 -26.04 3.21
N ASN A 362 -7.59 -26.52 3.58
CA ASN A 362 -8.33 -27.49 2.76
C ASN A 362 -8.78 -26.83 1.43
N PRO A 363 -8.36 -27.34 0.26
CA PRO A 363 -8.71 -26.77 -1.05
C PRO A 363 -10.22 -26.78 -1.33
N SER A 364 -10.96 -27.75 -0.77
CA SER A 364 -12.40 -27.91 -0.95
C SER A 364 -13.23 -26.91 -0.16
N LEU A 365 -12.67 -26.26 0.86
CA LEU A 365 -13.40 -25.24 1.63
C LEU A 365 -13.67 -24.03 0.73
N LYS A 366 -14.90 -23.51 0.75
CA LYS A 366 -15.21 -22.24 0.09
C LYS A 366 -14.89 -21.11 1.08
N PRO A 367 -13.93 -20.22 0.77
CA PRO A 367 -13.62 -19.11 1.66
C PRO A 367 -14.87 -18.26 1.88
N ARG A 368 -15.11 -17.84 3.12
CA ARG A 368 -16.17 -16.89 3.48
C ARG A 368 -15.52 -15.55 3.78
N PRO A 369 -16.09 -14.43 3.32
CA PRO A 369 -17.45 -14.26 2.78
C PRO A 369 -17.59 -14.67 1.30
N ALA A 370 -18.83 -14.74 0.81
CA ALA A 370 -19.14 -15.23 -0.54
C ALA A 370 -18.44 -14.42 -1.66
N LYS A 371 -18.04 -15.11 -2.74
CA LYS A 371 -17.37 -14.54 -3.94
C LYS A 371 -18.00 -13.26 -4.48
N LYS A 372 -19.32 -13.05 -4.30
CA LYS A 372 -20.03 -11.86 -4.77
C LYS A 372 -19.53 -10.53 -4.22
N PHE A 373 -18.76 -10.54 -3.14
CA PHE A 373 -18.18 -9.33 -2.53
C PHE A 373 -16.70 -9.13 -2.86
N MET A 374 -16.08 -10.11 -3.51
CA MET A 374 -14.69 -10.04 -3.99
C MET A 374 -14.66 -9.43 -5.39
N LEU A 375 -13.53 -8.82 -5.74
CA LEU A 375 -13.29 -8.37 -7.11
C LEU A 375 -13.04 -9.59 -7.99
N THR A 376 -13.48 -9.54 -9.24
CA THR A 376 -13.09 -10.55 -10.23
C THR A 376 -11.63 -10.33 -10.62
N PRO A 377 -10.72 -11.31 -10.38
CA PRO A 377 -9.32 -11.15 -10.74
C PRO A 377 -9.13 -11.07 -12.26
N LYS A 378 -8.20 -10.23 -12.69
CA LYS A 378 -7.68 -10.18 -14.06
C LYS A 378 -6.37 -10.99 -14.17
N PRO A 379 -5.96 -11.41 -15.39
CA PRO A 379 -4.68 -12.09 -15.58
C PRO A 379 -3.51 -11.29 -14.99
N ALA A 380 -2.62 -11.96 -14.24
CA ALA A 380 -1.51 -11.32 -13.54
C ALA A 380 -0.50 -10.60 -14.45
N VAL A 381 -0.39 -11.01 -15.72
CA VAL A 381 0.41 -10.29 -16.75
C VAL A 381 -0.05 -8.84 -16.95
N LEU A 382 -1.29 -8.51 -16.58
CA LEU A 382 -1.83 -7.15 -16.64
C LEU A 382 -1.53 -6.32 -15.39
N ALA A 383 -0.98 -6.90 -14.31
CA ALA A 383 -0.79 -6.21 -13.03
C ALA A 383 0.02 -4.92 -13.20
N THR A 384 1.15 -4.96 -13.92
CA THR A 384 1.96 -3.76 -14.20
C THR A 384 1.21 -2.70 -14.98
N ARG A 385 0.33 -3.09 -15.92
CA ARG A 385 -0.53 -2.14 -16.63
C ARG A 385 -1.58 -1.55 -15.69
N MET A 386 -2.26 -2.40 -14.92
CA MET A 386 -3.35 -2.00 -14.01
C MET A 386 -2.88 -1.06 -12.90
N THR A 387 -1.63 -1.22 -12.45
CA THR A 387 -1.00 -0.44 -11.38
C THR A 387 -0.08 0.68 -11.89
N ARG A 388 -0.01 0.91 -13.21
CA ARG A 388 0.87 1.91 -13.86
C ARG A 388 0.77 3.31 -13.24
N TYR A 389 -0.43 3.67 -12.80
CA TYR A 389 -0.75 4.99 -12.24
C TYR A 389 -1.04 4.95 -10.75
N ALA A 390 -0.59 3.91 -10.05
CA ALA A 390 -0.71 3.83 -8.61
C ALA A 390 0.01 5.00 -7.92
N GLY A 391 -0.56 5.48 -6.81
CA GLY A 391 -0.13 6.65 -6.06
C GLY A 391 -0.96 7.89 -6.38
N ALA A 392 -0.64 8.99 -5.70
CA ALA A 392 -1.26 10.29 -5.94
C ALA A 392 -1.06 10.76 -7.38
N LEU A 393 -2.11 11.31 -7.97
CA LEU A 393 -2.17 11.69 -9.38
C LEU A 393 -2.01 13.20 -9.56
N GLU A 394 -1.27 13.61 -10.59
CA GLU A 394 -1.14 15.01 -11.00
C GLU A 394 -2.37 15.47 -11.82
N CYS A 395 -3.57 15.43 -11.22
CA CYS A 395 -4.80 15.88 -11.90
C CYS A 395 -4.81 17.40 -12.11
N LYS A 396 -5.24 17.87 -13.29
CA LYS A 396 -5.48 19.29 -13.57
C LYS A 396 -6.93 19.53 -13.95
N ALA A 397 -7.53 20.60 -13.42
CA ALA A 397 -8.91 20.96 -13.72
C ALA A 397 -9.10 21.16 -15.23
N ARG A 398 -10.26 20.75 -15.76
CA ARG A 398 -10.59 20.78 -17.21
C ARG A 398 -9.70 19.90 -18.11
N GLN A 399 -8.81 19.10 -17.53
CA GLN A 399 -8.02 18.10 -18.24
C GLN A 399 -8.40 16.70 -17.74
N PRO A 400 -8.24 15.66 -18.57
CA PRO A 400 -8.33 14.29 -18.07
C PRO A 400 -7.27 14.09 -16.98
N CYS A 401 -7.70 13.79 -15.77
CA CYS A 401 -6.86 13.06 -14.82
C CYS A 401 -6.84 11.59 -15.24
#